data_AF-A0A7U2ET70-F1
#
_entry.id   AF-A0A7U2ET70-F1
#
_cell.length_a   1.000
_cell.length_b   1.000
_cell.length_c   1.000
_cell.angle_alpha   90.00
_cell.angle_beta   90.00
_cell.angle_gamma   90.00
#
_symmetry.space_group_name_H-M   'P 1'
#
loop_
_entity.id
_entity.type
_entity.pdbx_description
1 polymer ?
#
loop_
_entity_poly.entity_id
_entity_poly.type
_entity_poly.pdbx_seq_one_letter_code
_entity_poly.pdbx_strand_id
1 'polypeptide(L)'
;MSAPNTAQKPLRIGVFFEEVQMFDLAGLDVFGSQTPEMMAMSVELDASFKPLMAHTTPMEFLYIASSLETSWVTPKMLVKPTHTYENAPRDLDILLLGGPNPAKVAPASLAS
;
A
#
# COMPACT_ATOMS: atom_id res chain seq x y z
N MET A 1 28.11 10.85 -4.94
CA MET A 1 26.78 11.34 -4.50
C MET A 1 25.77 10.34 -5.04
N SER A 2 25.05 9.62 -4.20
CA SER A 2 24.03 8.66 -4.65
C SER A 2 22.70 9.41 -4.74
N ALA A 3 22.25 9.69 -5.95
CA ALA A 3 20.92 10.26 -6.19
C ALA A 3 19.83 9.20 -5.88
N PRO A 4 18.58 9.61 -5.56
CA PRO A 4 17.48 8.67 -5.44
C PRO A 4 17.34 7.82 -6.72
N ASN A 5 17.11 6.52 -6.56
CA ASN A 5 16.92 5.60 -7.67
C ASN A 5 15.55 5.80 -8.32
N THR A 6 15.40 6.87 -9.09
CA THR A 6 14.16 7.21 -9.81
C THR A 6 14.15 6.69 -11.25
N ALA A 7 15.22 6.04 -11.69
CA ALA A 7 15.37 5.51 -13.05
C ALA A 7 14.57 4.21 -13.28
N GLN A 8 14.14 3.54 -12.21
CA GLN A 8 13.35 2.32 -12.30
C GLN A 8 11.85 2.64 -12.48
N LYS A 9 11.16 1.82 -13.28
CA LYS A 9 9.69 1.85 -13.36
C LYS A 9 9.12 1.62 -11.95
N PRO A 10 8.24 2.50 -11.43
CA PRO A 10 7.62 2.28 -10.13
C PRO A 10 6.81 0.99 -10.08
N LEU A 11 6.90 0.28 -8.95
CA LEU A 11 6.02 -0.86 -8.68
C LEU A 11 4.60 -0.35 -8.46
N ARG A 12 3.63 -0.92 -9.17
CA ARG A 12 2.21 -0.64 -8.98
C ARG A 12 1.60 -1.61 -7.98
N ILE A 13 1.21 -1.08 -6.83
CA ILE A 13 0.62 -1.84 -5.73
C ILE A 13 -0.87 -1.52 -5.67
N GLY A 14 -1.70 -2.46 -6.11
CA GLY A 14 -3.15 -2.37 -5.95
C GLY A 14 -3.58 -2.71 -4.53
N VAL A 15 -4.48 -1.92 -3.95
CA VAL A 15 -4.97 -2.08 -2.58
C VAL A 15 -6.48 -2.19 -2.60
N PHE A 16 -7.02 -3.33 -2.21
CA PHE A 16 -8.45 -3.51 -1.94
C PHE A 16 -8.71 -3.39 -0.45
N PHE A 17 -9.48 -2.37 -0.06
CA PHE A 17 -9.58 -1.92 1.33
C PHE A 17 -11.01 -1.68 1.82
N GLU A 18 -12.05 -1.97 1.03
CA GLU A 18 -13.42 -1.75 1.47
C GLU A 18 -13.82 -2.76 2.57
N GLU A 19 -14.32 -2.26 3.70
CA GLU A 19 -14.77 -3.05 4.85
C GLU A 19 -13.71 -3.98 5.48
N VAL A 20 -12.42 -3.66 5.35
CA VAL A 20 -11.32 -4.46 5.91
C VAL A 20 -10.83 -3.93 7.26
N GLN A 21 -10.00 -4.72 7.96
CA GLN A 21 -9.34 -4.22 9.15
C GLN A 21 -8.21 -3.26 8.74
N MET A 22 -8.08 -2.08 9.37
CA MET A 22 -6.98 -1.16 9.02
C MET A 22 -5.60 -1.80 9.16
N PHE A 23 -5.44 -2.70 10.13
CA PHE A 23 -4.16 -3.36 10.34
C PHE A 23 -3.78 -4.30 9.19
N ASP A 24 -4.75 -4.79 8.40
CA ASP A 24 -4.45 -5.56 7.19
C ASP A 24 -3.69 -4.71 6.16
N LEU A 25 -3.83 -3.38 6.24
CA LEU A 25 -3.12 -2.41 5.40
C LEU A 25 -1.77 -2.00 5.99
N ALA A 26 -1.39 -2.45 7.18
CA ALA A 26 -0.12 -2.06 7.82
C ALA A 26 1.11 -2.45 6.99
N GLY A 27 1.01 -3.52 6.18
CA GLY A 27 2.06 -3.91 5.24
C GLY A 27 2.38 -2.83 4.20
N LEU A 28 1.45 -1.93 3.88
CA LEU A 28 1.68 -0.80 2.98
C LEU A 28 2.74 0.16 3.53
N ASP A 29 2.78 0.36 4.85
CA ASP A 29 3.77 1.22 5.49
C ASP A 29 5.16 0.58 5.47
N VAL A 30 5.22 -0.75 5.60
CA VAL A 30 6.47 -1.52 5.42
C VAL A 30 7.00 -1.34 3.99
N PHE A 31 6.15 -1.48 2.96
CA PHE A 31 6.54 -1.20 1.57
C PHE A 31 6.93 0.27 1.38
N GLY A 32 6.10 1.19 1.85
CA GLY A 32 6.29 2.64 1.72
C GLY A 32 7.60 3.14 2.33
N SER A 33 8.04 2.54 3.44
CA SER A 33 9.31 2.86 4.09
C SER A 33 10.54 2.64 3.20
N GLN A 34 10.42 1.82 2.14
CA GLN A 34 11.50 1.50 1.20
C GLN A 34 11.49 2.40 -0.04
N THR A 35 10.57 3.35 -0.12
CA THR A 35 10.49 4.30 -1.23
C THR A 35 11.62 5.35 -1.16
N PRO A 36 12.02 5.93 -2.31
CA PRO A 36 13.02 7.00 -2.31
C PRO A 36 12.63 8.20 -1.45
N GLU A 37 11.34 8.53 -1.37
CA GLU A 37 10.81 9.64 -0.58
C GLU A 37 10.99 9.38 0.93
N MET A 38 10.57 8.22 1.43
CA MET A 38 10.71 7.91 2.86
C MET A 38 12.17 7.72 3.29
N MET A 39 13.01 7.14 2.42
CA MET A 39 14.44 7.06 2.70
C MET A 39 15.09 8.45 2.71
N ALA A 40 14.65 9.38 1.86
CA ALA A 40 15.15 10.76 1.89
C ALA A 40 14.86 11.43 3.26
N MET A 41 13.66 11.26 3.82
CA MET A 41 13.34 11.72 5.17
C MET A 41 14.24 11.07 6.23
N SER A 42 14.54 9.77 6.08
CA SER A 42 15.46 9.07 6.99
C SER A 42 16.89 9.62 6.91
N VAL A 43 17.36 9.98 5.72
CA VAL A 43 18.68 10.59 5.50
C VAL A 43 18.78 12.00 6.10
N GLU A 44 17.67 12.75 6.13
CA GLU A 44 17.60 14.06 6.79
C GLU A 44 17.74 13.93 8.32
N LEU A 45 17.21 12.86 8.90
CA LEU A 45 17.31 12.57 10.34
C LEU A 45 18.69 12.01 10.71
N ASP A 46 19.24 11.11 9.89
CA ASP A 46 20.57 10.54 10.06
C ASP A 46 21.24 10.29 8.70
N ALA A 47 22.29 11.05 8.43
CA ALA A 47 23.07 10.97 7.20
C ALA A 47 23.74 9.59 7.00
N SER A 48 23.85 8.75 8.04
CA SER A 48 24.37 7.38 7.94
C SER A 48 23.56 6.50 6.99
N PHE A 49 22.28 6.81 6.77
CA PHE A 49 21.40 6.08 5.84
C PHE A 49 21.64 6.42 4.36
N LYS A 50 22.44 7.44 4.04
CA LYS A 50 22.67 7.90 2.67
C LYS A 50 23.09 6.81 1.68
N PRO A 51 23.92 5.80 2.04
CA PRO A 51 24.24 4.69 1.14
C PRO A 51 23.01 3.86 0.73
N LEU A 52 21.98 3.78 1.57
CA LEU A 52 20.77 3.00 1.31
C LEU A 52 19.86 3.61 0.24
N MET A 53 20.04 4.89 -0.12
CA MET A 53 19.28 5.54 -1.19
C MET A 53 19.34 4.77 -2.52
N ALA A 54 20.47 4.11 -2.81
CA ALA A 54 20.66 3.31 -4.02
C ALA A 54 19.82 2.02 -4.04
N HIS A 55 19.29 1.59 -2.89
CA HIS A 55 18.50 0.36 -2.72
C HIS A 55 17.00 0.64 -2.57
N THR A 56 16.59 1.90 -2.65
CA THR A 56 15.17 2.28 -2.63
C THR A 56 14.48 1.85 -3.90
N THR A 57 13.18 1.58 -3.78
CA THR A 57 12.32 1.16 -4.91
C THR A 57 11.16 2.13 -5.04
N PRO A 58 11.00 2.83 -6.18
CA PRO A 58 9.82 3.66 -6.42
C PRO A 58 8.55 2.80 -6.41
N MET A 59 7.48 3.29 -5.77
CA MET A 59 6.20 2.58 -5.65
C MET A 59 5.04 3.54 -5.84
N GLU A 60 3.95 3.02 -6.42
CA GLU A 60 2.67 3.69 -6.59
C GLU A 60 1.58 2.86 -5.89
N PHE A 61 0.91 3.44 -4.91
CA PHE A 61 -0.17 2.79 -4.17
C PHE A 61 -1.52 3.17 -4.74
N LEU A 62 -2.18 2.20 -5.36
CA LEU A 62 -3.44 2.34 -6.05
C LEU A 62 -4.56 1.82 -5.15
N TYR A 63 -5.16 2.73 -4.37
CA TYR A 63 -6.34 2.44 -3.56
C TYR A 63 -7.55 2.26 -4.47
N ILE A 64 -8.00 1.02 -4.63
CA ILE A 64 -9.07 0.63 -5.57
C ILE A 64 -10.31 0.25 -4.78
N ALA A 65 -11.45 0.82 -5.15
CA ALA A 65 -12.73 0.61 -4.50
C ALA A 65 -13.91 0.58 -5.50
N SER A 66 -15.13 0.41 -4.99
CA SER A 66 -16.36 0.45 -5.79
C SER A 66 -16.70 1.84 -6.35
N SER A 67 -16.27 2.91 -5.68
CA SER A 67 -16.48 4.30 -6.09
C SER A 67 -15.28 5.17 -5.68
N LEU A 68 -15.33 6.49 -5.96
CA LEU A 68 -14.32 7.45 -5.50
C LEU A 68 -14.69 8.14 -4.17
N GLU A 69 -15.84 7.81 -3.60
CA GLU A 69 -16.23 8.25 -2.26
C GLU A 69 -15.36 7.55 -1.21
N THR A 70 -15.08 8.24 -0.10
CA THR A 70 -14.28 7.63 0.98
C THR A 70 -14.97 6.39 1.53
N SER A 71 -14.21 5.30 1.68
CA SER A 71 -14.69 4.07 2.30
C SER A 71 -14.03 3.86 3.67
N TRP A 72 -14.74 3.15 4.55
CA TRP A 72 -14.29 2.96 5.92
C TRP A 72 -13.46 1.68 6.06
N VAL A 73 -12.46 1.74 6.95
CA VAL A 73 -11.73 0.61 7.52
C VAL A 73 -11.85 0.65 9.04
N THR A 74 -11.65 -0.47 9.74
CA THR A 74 -11.72 -0.47 11.22
C THR A 74 -10.60 0.40 11.82
N PRO A 75 -10.78 1.06 12.97
CA PRO A 75 -12.00 1.25 13.72
C PRO A 75 -12.68 2.60 13.37
N LYS A 76 -13.16 2.76 12.12
CA LYS A 76 -13.79 3.98 11.55
C LYS A 76 -12.81 5.00 10.96
N MET A 77 -11.69 4.54 10.42
CA MET A 77 -10.86 5.39 9.57
C MET A 77 -11.44 5.44 8.16
N LEU A 78 -11.32 6.60 7.51
CA LEU A 78 -11.78 6.80 6.13
C LEU A 78 -10.56 6.85 5.21
N VAL A 79 -10.56 6.01 4.19
CA VAL A 79 -9.54 5.98 3.14
C VAL A 79 -10.17 6.49 1.86
N LYS A 80 -9.49 7.41 1.18
CA LYS A 80 -9.91 7.97 -0.10
C LYS A 80 -9.44 7.06 -1.24
N PRO A 81 -10.34 6.49 -2.05
CA PRO A 81 -9.95 5.76 -3.25
C PRO A 81 -9.22 6.66 -4.25
N THR A 82 -8.29 6.06 -4.97
CA THR A 82 -7.63 6.67 -6.13
C THR A 82 -8.24 6.17 -7.44
N HIS A 83 -8.79 4.95 -7.42
CA HIS A 83 -9.31 4.24 -8.59
C HIS A 83 -10.60 3.49 -8.23
N THR A 84 -11.43 3.25 -9.24
CA THR A 84 -12.55 2.31 -9.19
C THR A 84 -12.15 0.97 -9.82
N TYR A 85 -12.93 -0.09 -9.62
CA TYR A 85 -12.73 -1.37 -10.31
C TYR A 85 -12.72 -1.24 -11.85
N GLU A 86 -13.40 -0.24 -12.40
CA GLU A 86 -13.49 -0.03 -13.83
C GLU A 86 -12.25 0.66 -14.41
N ASN A 87 -11.66 1.60 -13.67
CA ASN A 87 -10.56 2.44 -14.17
C ASN A 87 -9.18 2.06 -13.61
N ALA A 88 -9.11 1.11 -12.68
CA ALA A 88 -7.85 0.61 -12.16
C ALA A 88 -7.01 -0.05 -13.28
N PRO A 89 -5.70 0.23 -13.34
CA PRO A 89 -4.82 -0.44 -14.29
C PRO A 89 -4.78 -1.95 -13.98
N ARG A 90 -4.71 -2.77 -15.05
CA ARG A 90 -4.66 -4.24 -14.92
C ARG A 90 -3.23 -4.77 -14.78
N ASP A 91 -2.23 -3.98 -15.13
CA ASP A 91 -0.81 -4.30 -15.03
C ASP A 91 -0.26 -3.93 -13.64
N LEU A 92 -0.83 -4.55 -12.60
CA LEU A 92 -0.36 -4.45 -11.22
C LEU A 92 0.81 -5.41 -10.98
N ASP A 93 1.82 -4.95 -10.25
CA ASP A 93 2.96 -5.77 -9.84
C ASP A 93 2.65 -6.53 -8.54
N ILE A 94 1.89 -5.90 -7.63
CA ILE A 94 1.45 -6.47 -6.36
C ILE A 94 -0.03 -6.13 -6.15
N LEU A 95 -0.81 -7.09 -5.63
CA LEU A 95 -2.18 -6.86 -5.16
C LEU A 95 -2.27 -7.20 -3.68
N LEU A 96 -2.61 -6.22 -2.85
CA LEU A 96 -2.87 -6.39 -1.43
C LEU A 96 -4.38 -6.49 -1.20
N LEU A 97 -4.77 -7.60 -0.58
CA LEU A 97 -6.15 -7.90 -0.21
C LEU A 97 -6.26 -7.89 1.30
N GLY A 98 -7.03 -6.95 1.85
CA GLY A 98 -7.36 -6.97 3.27
C GLY A 98 -8.19 -8.21 3.63
N GLY A 99 -8.19 -8.57 4.91
CA GLY A 99 -8.94 -9.71 5.41
C GLY A 99 -10.44 -9.53 5.18
N PRO A 100 -11.19 -10.63 4.97
CA PRO A 100 -12.64 -10.52 4.87
C PRO A 100 -13.20 -10.02 6.20
N ASN A 101 -14.34 -9.33 6.14
CA ASN A 101 -15.13 -9.09 7.33
C ASN A 101 -15.29 -10.42 8.11
N PRO A 102 -14.83 -10.50 9.37
CA PRO A 102 -14.89 -11.74 10.14
C PRO A 102 -16.30 -12.34 10.24
N ALA A 103 -17.35 -11.51 10.16
CA ALA A 103 -18.75 -11.95 10.15
C ALA A 103 -19.20 -12.58 8.82
N LYS A 104 -18.41 -12.47 7.74
CA LYS A 104 -18.67 -13.01 6.40
C LYS A 104 -17.77 -14.20 6.06
N VAL A 105 -16.96 -14.70 7.01
CA VAL A 105 -16.10 -15.87 6.81
C VAL A 105 -16.97 -17.12 6.59
N ALA A 106 -16.63 -17.93 5.60
CA ALA A 106 -17.37 -19.16 5.30
C ALA A 106 -17.33 -20.13 6.49
N PRO A 107 -18.46 -20.76 6.90
CA PRO A 107 -18.49 -21.68 8.04
C PRO A 107 -17.48 -22.84 7.94
N ALA A 108 -17.17 -23.30 6.73
CA ALA A 108 -16.18 -24.35 6.48
C ALA A 108 -14.76 -23.96 6.94
N SER A 109 -14.45 -22.67 7.01
CA SER A 109 -13.16 -22.15 7.48
C SER A 109 -13.08 -21.97 9.00
N LEU A 110 -14.19 -22.18 9.73
CA LEU A 110 -14.28 -22.00 11.19
C LEU A 110 -14.15 -23.30 11.97
N ALA A 111 -14.16 -24.45 11.30
CA ALA A 111 -13.97 -25.75 11.92
C ALA A 111 -12.48 -26.09 11.95
N SER A 112 -11.83 -25.79 13.07
CA SER A 112 -10.54 -26.36 13.48
C SER A 112 -10.76 -27.50 14.48
#